data_AF-A0A2N2GJS5-F1
#
_entry.id   AF-A0A2N2GJS5-F1
#
_cell.length_a   1.000
_cell.length_b   1.000
_cell.length_c   1.000
_cell.angle_alpha   90.00
_cell.angle_beta   90.00
_cell.angle_gamma   90.00
#
_symmetry.space_group_name_H-M   'P 1'
#
loop_
_entity.id
_entity.type
_entity.pdbx_description
1 polymer ?
#
loop_
_entity_poly.entity_id
_entity_poly.type
_entity_poly.pdbx_seq_one_letter_code
_entity_poly.pdbx_strand_id
1 'polypeptide(L)'
;MYRRQTVWLIGMLILLAGVSVAMAGTISDEARRFMARGNAAVEMAKSPGDYVLAISEFKQAAKLAPDWPDIYYSLGTAQSKIEDYTSAIKSFQRYLELAPQSSKTAQVQDEIYKLEYRRDRVNVVALLVGTWTASNGHTFKLTLDGSRMLLTRDGQQGEDILHLKSMGTTYTGQMTDAPSLVFHGMLVGDRMAGEYLQARGKSSGHCDLPERKGLFEGTVNAAAGQMRIVYNRVTFEYKMEFRSLFSAELDCRQTDRKETPGYVLELKRGPQTPSQSDKQN
;
A
#
# COMPACT_ATOMS: atom_id res chain seq x y z
N MET A 1 85.55 -27.13 -50.28
CA MET A 1 86.41 -25.92 -50.38
C MET A 1 85.49 -24.70 -50.40
N TYR A 2 85.78 -23.66 -49.58
CA TYR A 2 85.10 -22.34 -49.47
C TYR A 2 83.66 -22.34 -48.92
N ARG A 3 83.26 -21.83 -47.73
CA ARG A 3 83.55 -20.66 -46.84
C ARG A 3 82.80 -19.35 -47.20
N ARG A 4 82.04 -18.87 -46.18
CA ARG A 4 81.52 -17.51 -45.83
C ARG A 4 80.02 -17.29 -46.09
N GLN A 5 79.15 -17.15 -45.08
CA GLN A 5 78.99 -16.21 -43.95
C GLN A 5 77.96 -15.10 -44.25
N THR A 6 77.18 -14.75 -43.21
CA THR A 6 76.26 -13.59 -43.05
C THR A 6 74.88 -13.78 -43.73
N VAL A 7 73.70 -13.46 -43.17
CA VAL A 7 73.27 -12.47 -42.16
C VAL A 7 71.99 -12.98 -41.47
N TRP A 8 71.87 -12.70 -40.17
CA TRP A 8 70.67 -12.86 -39.33
C TRP A 8 69.51 -11.96 -39.77
N LEU A 9 68.28 -12.48 -39.88
CA LEU A 9 67.06 -11.65 -39.85
C LEU A 9 66.00 -12.31 -38.96
N ILE A 10 65.93 -11.81 -37.73
CA ILE A 10 64.83 -12.03 -36.78
C ILE A 10 63.62 -11.26 -37.34
N GLY A 11 62.58 -11.97 -37.73
CA GLY A 11 61.29 -11.37 -38.08
C GLY A 11 60.63 -10.80 -36.83
N MET A 12 60.72 -9.49 -36.64
CA MET A 12 60.08 -8.77 -35.55
C MET A 12 58.56 -8.68 -35.84
N LEU A 13 57.79 -9.48 -35.11
CA LEU A 13 56.34 -9.49 -35.12
C LEU A 13 55.83 -8.20 -34.44
N ILE A 14 55.46 -7.18 -35.21
CA ILE A 14 54.82 -5.97 -34.66
C ILE A 14 53.35 -6.30 -34.42
N LEU A 15 53.05 -6.73 -33.19
CA LEU A 15 51.68 -6.72 -32.64
C LEU A 15 51.23 -5.26 -32.51
N LEU A 16 50.48 -4.78 -33.50
CA LEU A 16 49.67 -3.57 -33.37
C LEU A 16 48.58 -3.85 -32.33
N ALA A 17 48.90 -3.62 -31.07
CA ALA A 17 47.89 -3.44 -30.03
C ALA A 17 47.13 -2.15 -30.37
N GLY A 18 46.00 -2.30 -31.06
CA GLY A 18 45.03 -1.24 -31.21
C GLY A 18 44.50 -0.88 -29.83
N VAL A 19 45.10 0.13 -29.19
CA VAL A 19 44.49 0.78 -28.04
C VAL A 19 43.28 1.52 -28.58
N SER A 20 42.10 0.89 -28.50
CA SER A 20 40.84 1.60 -28.68
C SER A 20 40.67 2.55 -27.50
N VAL A 21 41.14 3.78 -27.64
CA VAL A 21 40.74 4.85 -26.73
C VAL A 21 39.25 5.05 -26.97
N ALA A 22 38.42 4.53 -26.07
CA ALA A 22 37.01 4.87 -26.04
C ALA A 22 36.94 6.39 -25.83
N MET A 23 36.61 7.11 -26.91
CA MET A 23 36.36 8.55 -26.83
C MET A 23 35.15 8.71 -25.92
N ALA A 24 35.38 9.16 -24.69
CA ALA A 24 34.31 9.66 -23.84
C ALA A 24 33.66 10.82 -24.60
N GLY A 25 32.50 10.54 -25.22
CA GLY A 25 31.81 11.50 -26.07
C GLY A 25 31.52 12.76 -25.26
N THR A 26 31.98 13.91 -25.75
CA THR A 26 31.69 15.19 -25.12
C THR A 26 30.17 15.36 -25.00
N ILE A 27 29.67 15.58 -23.79
CA ILE A 27 28.25 15.87 -23.54
C ILE A 27 27.79 16.98 -24.49
N SER A 28 26.79 16.70 -25.33
CA SER A 28 26.29 17.64 -26.33
C SER A 28 25.66 18.87 -25.69
N ASP A 29 25.74 20.02 -26.37
CA ASP A 29 25.12 21.27 -25.89
C ASP A 29 23.61 21.12 -25.73
N GLU A 30 22.98 20.28 -26.56
CA GLU A 30 21.56 19.99 -26.44
C GLU A 30 21.25 19.19 -25.17
N ALA A 31 22.05 18.19 -24.81
CA ALA A 31 21.92 17.48 -23.53
C ALA A 31 22.08 18.44 -22.34
N ARG A 32 23.05 19.36 -22.41
CA ARG A 32 23.25 20.40 -21.37
C ARG A 32 22.07 21.35 -21.29
N ARG A 33 21.48 21.72 -22.42
CA ARG A 33 20.28 22.58 -22.48
C ARG A 33 19.10 21.92 -21.78
N PHE A 34 18.83 20.65 -22.07
CA PHE A 34 17.79 19.87 -21.38
C PHE A 34 18.09 19.75 -19.88
N MET A 35 19.33 19.48 -19.49
CA MET A 35 19.73 19.46 -18.07
C MET A 35 19.47 20.80 -17.38
N ALA A 36 19.87 21.92 -17.98
CA ALA A 36 19.67 23.26 -17.43
C ALA A 36 18.17 23.60 -17.30
N ARG A 37 17.36 23.26 -18.30
CA ARG A 37 15.90 23.47 -18.26
C ARG A 37 15.23 22.62 -17.18
N GLY A 38 15.67 21.37 -17.00
CA GLY A 38 15.21 20.52 -15.91
C GLY A 38 15.54 21.10 -14.54
N ASN A 39 16.76 21.60 -14.34
CA ASN A 39 17.15 22.27 -13.09
C ASN A 39 16.31 23.52 -12.81
N ALA A 40 16.10 24.37 -13.82
CA ALA A 40 15.23 25.54 -13.68
C ALA A 40 13.78 25.14 -13.32
N ALA A 41 13.27 24.05 -13.90
CA ALA A 41 11.95 23.52 -13.54
C ALA A 41 11.90 23.02 -12.08
N VAL A 42 12.96 22.40 -11.57
CA VAL A 42 13.08 22.04 -10.14
C VAL A 42 13.07 23.28 -9.25
N GLU A 43 13.80 24.33 -9.62
CA GLU A 43 13.87 25.58 -8.85
C GLU A 43 12.51 26.31 -8.80
N MET A 44 11.73 26.22 -9.88
CA MET A 44 10.40 26.82 -9.97
C MET A 44 9.30 25.99 -9.32
N ALA A 45 9.56 24.73 -8.96
CA ALA A 45 8.55 23.81 -8.46
C ALA A 45 8.02 24.26 -7.08
N LYS A 46 6.69 24.36 -6.96
CA LYS A 46 6.00 24.72 -5.71
C LYS A 46 5.17 23.58 -5.14
N SER A 47 4.93 22.54 -5.93
CA SER A 47 4.17 21.36 -5.59
C SER A 47 4.79 20.11 -6.23
N PRO A 48 4.47 18.89 -5.74
CA PRO A 48 4.86 17.65 -6.39
C PRO A 48 4.53 17.61 -7.89
N GLY A 49 3.37 18.13 -8.30
CA GLY A 49 2.97 18.15 -9.71
C GLY A 49 3.94 18.91 -10.64
N ASP A 50 4.65 19.90 -10.12
CA ASP A 50 5.56 20.73 -10.91
C ASP A 50 6.86 20.00 -11.29
N TYR A 51 7.26 18.99 -10.52
CA TYR A 51 8.46 18.19 -10.79
C TYR A 51 8.32 17.30 -12.04
N VAL A 52 7.10 17.09 -12.56
CA VAL A 52 6.87 16.34 -13.80
C VAL A 52 7.55 17.01 -14.99
N LEU A 53 7.55 18.34 -15.04
CA LEU A 53 8.24 19.10 -16.10
C LEU A 53 9.76 18.89 -16.03
N ALA A 54 10.34 18.93 -14.83
CA ALA A 54 11.76 18.66 -14.62
C ALA A 54 12.13 17.23 -15.05
N ILE A 55 11.33 16.23 -14.68
CA ILE A 55 11.53 14.84 -15.08
C ILE A 55 11.53 14.69 -16.60
N SER A 56 10.63 15.39 -17.30
CA SER A 56 10.56 15.37 -18.76
C SER A 56 11.85 15.88 -19.41
N GLU A 57 12.33 17.05 -18.97
CA GLU A 57 13.57 17.65 -19.48
C GLU A 57 14.79 16.76 -19.18
N PHE A 58 14.91 16.25 -17.94
CA PHE A 58 15.99 15.33 -17.59
C PHE A 58 15.95 14.02 -18.38
N LYS A 59 14.76 13.48 -18.69
CA LYS A 59 14.64 12.29 -19.55
C LYS A 59 15.15 12.56 -20.97
N GLN A 60 14.95 13.75 -21.52
CA GLN A 60 15.53 14.12 -22.82
C GLN A 60 17.06 14.25 -22.73
N ALA A 61 17.58 14.87 -21.66
CA ALA A 61 19.01 14.90 -21.40
C ALA A 61 19.60 13.49 -21.33
N ALA A 62 18.94 12.55 -20.62
CA ALA A 62 19.39 11.17 -20.45
C ALA A 62 19.45 10.40 -21.78
N LYS A 63 18.54 10.69 -22.72
CA LYS A 63 18.58 10.09 -24.07
C LYS A 63 19.78 10.56 -24.88
N LEU A 64 20.16 11.84 -24.72
CA LEU A 64 21.26 12.44 -25.47
C LEU A 64 22.63 12.19 -24.82
N ALA A 65 22.67 11.96 -23.51
CA ALA A 65 23.87 11.69 -22.74
C ALA A 65 23.62 10.59 -21.67
N PRO A 66 23.50 9.32 -22.10
CA PRO A 66 23.12 8.19 -21.22
C PRO A 66 24.20 7.80 -20.18
N ASP A 67 25.40 8.34 -20.32
CA ASP A 67 26.52 8.11 -19.40
C ASP A 67 26.86 9.35 -18.56
N TRP A 68 26.01 10.40 -18.58
CA TRP A 68 26.18 11.57 -17.73
C TRP A 68 25.51 11.34 -16.36
N PRO A 69 26.28 11.13 -15.27
CA PRO A 69 25.71 10.70 -13.99
C PRO A 69 24.71 11.72 -13.41
N ASP A 70 25.02 13.01 -13.46
CA ASP A 70 24.22 14.05 -12.80
C ASP A 70 22.75 14.07 -13.21
N ILE A 71 22.46 13.68 -14.46
CA ILE A 71 21.08 13.55 -14.95
C ILE A 71 20.31 12.53 -14.11
N TYR A 72 20.91 11.39 -13.82
CA TYR A 72 20.28 10.31 -13.07
C TYR A 72 20.13 10.64 -11.59
N TYR A 73 21.07 11.39 -11.01
CA TYR A 73 20.91 11.96 -9.67
C TYR A 73 19.72 12.95 -9.62
N SER A 74 19.63 13.84 -10.60
CA SER A 74 18.53 14.81 -10.71
C SER A 74 17.18 14.14 -10.98
N LEU A 75 17.14 13.10 -11.84
CA LEU A 75 15.95 12.29 -12.07
C LEU A 75 15.48 11.61 -10.79
N GLY A 76 16.39 10.91 -10.07
CA GLY A 76 16.06 10.23 -8.83
C GLY A 76 15.49 11.19 -7.79
N THR A 77 16.10 12.38 -7.69
CA THR A 77 15.62 13.44 -6.79
C THR A 77 14.23 13.92 -7.19
N ALA A 78 14.01 14.30 -8.45
CA ALA A 78 12.71 14.81 -8.91
C ALA A 78 11.60 13.75 -8.83
N GLN A 79 11.91 12.49 -9.15
CA GLN A 79 10.98 11.35 -9.02
C GLN A 79 10.61 11.08 -7.56
N SER A 80 11.56 11.19 -6.63
CA SER A 80 11.27 11.04 -5.20
C SER A 80 10.28 12.11 -4.68
N LYS A 81 10.32 13.32 -5.26
CA LYS A 81 9.44 14.43 -4.88
C LYS A 81 7.99 14.24 -5.34
N ILE A 82 7.78 13.40 -6.35
CA ILE A 82 6.44 13.01 -6.81
C ILE A 82 6.00 11.65 -6.27
N GLU A 83 6.75 11.11 -5.31
CA GLU A 83 6.51 9.80 -4.70
C GLU A 83 6.55 8.62 -5.69
N ASP A 84 7.16 8.79 -6.86
CA ASP A 84 7.51 7.70 -7.78
C ASP A 84 8.78 7.01 -7.28
N TYR A 85 8.63 6.30 -6.15
CA TYR A 85 9.73 5.64 -5.45
C TYR A 85 10.43 4.61 -6.33
N THR A 86 9.69 3.88 -7.17
CA THR A 86 10.24 2.86 -8.05
C THR A 86 11.16 3.45 -9.11
N SER A 87 10.73 4.51 -9.80
CA SER A 87 11.59 5.18 -10.78
C SER A 87 12.77 5.87 -10.11
N ALA A 88 12.55 6.51 -8.94
CA ALA A 88 13.59 7.20 -8.19
C ALA A 88 14.76 6.27 -7.82
N ILE A 89 14.45 5.07 -7.32
CA ILE A 89 15.44 4.04 -6.99
C ILE A 89 16.25 3.65 -8.23
N LYS A 90 15.59 3.39 -9.37
CA LYS A 90 16.27 3.02 -10.63
C LYS A 90 17.22 4.12 -11.11
N SER A 91 16.80 5.37 -11.05
CA SER A 91 17.65 6.50 -11.45
C SER A 91 18.85 6.66 -10.50
N PHE A 92 18.66 6.52 -9.18
CA PHE A 92 19.78 6.55 -8.24
C PHE A 92 20.74 5.36 -8.40
N GLN A 93 20.25 4.17 -8.71
CA GLN A 93 21.09 3.01 -9.05
C GLN A 93 21.95 3.29 -10.28
N ARG A 94 21.36 3.86 -11.34
CA ARG A 94 22.10 4.26 -12.55
C ARG A 94 23.16 5.33 -12.26
N TYR A 95 22.88 6.26 -11.35
CA TYR A 95 23.90 7.22 -10.89
C TYR A 95 25.10 6.51 -10.25
N LEU A 96 24.85 5.55 -9.36
CA LEU A 96 25.91 4.79 -8.67
C LEU A 96 26.71 3.89 -9.63
N GLU A 97 26.08 3.36 -10.69
CA GLU A 97 26.77 2.63 -11.75
C GLU A 97 27.76 3.51 -12.51
N LEU A 98 27.35 4.74 -12.85
CA LEU A 98 28.15 5.65 -13.67
C LEU A 98 29.20 6.43 -12.85
N ALA A 99 28.95 6.68 -11.56
CA ALA A 99 29.83 7.46 -10.69
C ALA A 99 30.03 6.80 -9.31
N PRO A 100 30.60 5.59 -9.23
CA PRO A 100 30.70 4.83 -7.98
C PRO A 100 31.59 5.51 -6.92
N GLN A 101 32.54 6.34 -7.33
CA GLN A 101 33.49 7.05 -6.45
C GLN A 101 33.13 8.53 -6.25
N SER A 102 31.88 8.92 -6.53
CA SER A 102 31.40 10.28 -6.27
C SER A 102 31.36 10.59 -4.78
N SER A 103 31.58 11.85 -4.41
CA SER A 103 31.37 12.34 -3.04
C SER A 103 29.93 12.15 -2.55
N LYS A 104 28.97 11.94 -3.46
CA LYS A 104 27.56 11.70 -3.16
C LYS A 104 27.18 10.23 -3.03
N THR A 105 28.09 9.28 -3.29
CA THR A 105 27.76 7.85 -3.34
C THR A 105 27.06 7.36 -2.07
N ALA A 106 27.64 7.63 -0.89
CA ALA A 106 27.04 7.21 0.38
C ALA A 106 25.65 7.85 0.60
N GLN A 107 25.50 9.13 0.28
CA GLN A 107 24.22 9.84 0.36
C GLN A 107 23.15 9.19 -0.52
N VAL A 108 23.51 8.81 -1.75
CA VAL A 108 22.58 8.20 -2.71
C VAL A 108 22.19 6.79 -2.27
N GLN A 109 23.13 6.01 -1.71
CA GLN A 109 22.83 4.69 -1.13
C GLN A 109 21.82 4.81 0.02
N ASP A 110 22.04 5.75 0.94
CA ASP A 110 21.09 6.01 2.04
C ASP A 110 19.71 6.44 1.52
N GLU A 111 19.66 7.23 0.45
CA GLU A 111 18.39 7.66 -0.14
C GLU A 111 17.66 6.48 -0.80
N ILE A 112 18.36 5.56 -1.45
CA ILE A 112 17.78 4.32 -1.98
C ILE A 112 17.11 3.53 -0.85
N TYR A 113 17.78 3.30 0.28
CA TYR A 113 17.20 2.56 1.41
C TYR A 113 15.93 3.22 1.97
N LYS A 114 15.92 4.56 2.07
CA LYS A 114 14.71 5.29 2.49
C LYS A 114 13.57 5.16 1.47
N LEU A 115 13.88 5.21 0.18
CA LEU A 115 12.90 5.05 -0.88
C LEU A 115 12.34 3.62 -0.94
N GLU A 116 13.17 2.60 -0.74
CA GLU A 116 12.75 1.21 -0.64
C GLU A 116 11.74 1.03 0.50
N TYR A 117 12.07 1.56 1.68
CA TYR A 117 11.13 1.55 2.81
C TYR A 117 9.80 2.25 2.48
N ARG A 118 9.82 3.43 1.85
CA ARG A 118 8.60 4.15 1.45
C ARG A 118 7.78 3.38 0.42
N ARG A 119 8.42 2.84 -0.61
CA ARG A 119 7.80 1.99 -1.64
C ARG A 119 7.12 0.77 -1.02
N ASP A 120 7.83 0.05 -0.15
CA ASP A 120 7.32 -1.18 0.45
C ASP A 120 6.12 -0.90 1.34
N ARG A 121 6.11 0.23 2.07
CA ARG A 121 4.93 0.68 2.82
C ARG A 121 3.72 0.97 1.94
N VAL A 122 3.89 1.68 0.82
CA VAL A 122 2.78 1.95 -0.12
C VAL A 122 2.23 0.64 -0.70
N ASN A 123 3.10 -0.29 -1.07
CA ASN A 123 2.70 -1.59 -1.59
C ASN A 123 1.89 -2.39 -0.57
N VAL A 124 2.32 -2.44 0.70
CA VAL A 124 1.55 -3.10 1.77
C VAL A 124 0.19 -2.45 1.96
N VAL A 125 0.10 -1.12 1.99
CA VAL A 125 -1.18 -0.41 2.13
C VAL A 125 -2.14 -0.76 0.98
N ALA A 126 -1.65 -0.75 -0.27
CA ALA A 126 -2.44 -1.17 -1.44
C ALA A 126 -2.91 -2.63 -1.34
N LEU A 127 -2.10 -3.50 -0.74
CA LEU A 127 -2.45 -4.89 -0.46
C LEU A 127 -3.38 -5.09 0.74
N LEU A 128 -3.78 -4.06 1.46
CA LEU A 128 -4.64 -4.21 2.63
C LEU A 128 -5.96 -3.48 2.48
N VAL A 129 -5.93 -2.24 1.97
CA VAL A 129 -7.13 -1.42 1.80
C VAL A 129 -8.15 -2.10 0.88
N GLY A 130 -9.43 -2.00 1.24
CA GLY A 130 -10.53 -2.54 0.45
C GLY A 130 -11.41 -3.49 1.26
N THR A 131 -12.05 -4.42 0.54
CA THR A 131 -13.12 -5.26 1.08
C THR A 131 -12.60 -6.61 1.58
N TRP A 132 -13.04 -6.97 2.78
CA TRP A 132 -12.72 -8.19 3.49
C TRP A 132 -14.01 -8.91 3.88
N THR A 133 -14.07 -10.21 3.70
CA THR A 133 -15.24 -11.03 4.07
C THR A 133 -14.88 -11.87 5.27
N ALA A 134 -15.65 -11.70 6.34
CA ALA A 134 -15.49 -12.48 7.56
C ALA A 134 -16.08 -13.88 7.40
N SER A 135 -15.61 -14.83 8.22
CA SER A 135 -16.09 -16.21 8.27
C SER A 135 -17.59 -16.34 8.58
N ASN A 136 -18.19 -15.33 9.22
CA ASN A 136 -19.62 -15.23 9.49
C ASN A 136 -20.45 -14.66 8.32
N GLY A 137 -19.82 -14.40 7.16
CA GLY A 137 -20.48 -13.88 5.96
C GLY A 137 -20.60 -12.35 5.92
N HIS A 138 -20.29 -11.64 7.00
CA HIS A 138 -20.30 -10.18 6.99
C HIS A 138 -19.11 -9.63 6.21
N THR A 139 -19.36 -8.53 5.51
CA THR A 139 -18.32 -7.82 4.77
C THR A 139 -17.81 -6.66 5.61
N PHE A 140 -16.51 -6.38 5.52
CA PHE A 140 -15.84 -5.28 6.19
C PHE A 140 -15.03 -4.49 5.17
N LYS A 141 -14.97 -3.17 5.35
CA LYS A 141 -14.14 -2.28 4.55
C LYS A 141 -12.99 -1.77 5.41
N LEU A 142 -11.76 -2.08 5.00
CA LEU A 142 -10.53 -1.56 5.60
C LEU A 142 -10.08 -0.30 4.88
N THR A 143 -9.81 0.76 5.63
CA THR A 143 -9.04 1.92 5.18
C THR A 143 -7.82 2.13 6.07
N LEU A 144 -6.77 2.72 5.49
CA LEU A 144 -5.52 3.04 6.18
C LEU A 144 -5.15 4.50 5.90
N ASP A 145 -4.77 5.23 6.95
CA ASP A 145 -4.17 6.57 6.90
C ASP A 145 -2.83 6.51 7.64
N GLY A 146 -1.75 6.30 6.88
CA GLY A 146 -0.45 5.96 7.45
C GLY A 146 -0.49 4.60 8.15
N SER A 147 -0.37 4.60 9.48
CA SER A 147 -0.53 3.40 10.32
C SER A 147 -1.89 3.32 11.01
N ARG A 148 -2.72 4.36 10.92
CA ARG A 148 -4.08 4.33 11.48
C ARG A 148 -4.97 3.47 10.60
N MET A 149 -5.66 2.51 11.20
CA MET A 149 -6.62 1.65 10.52
C MET A 149 -8.04 1.95 10.95
N LEU A 150 -8.95 1.79 10.01
CA LEU A 150 -10.39 1.77 10.24
C LEU A 150 -10.98 0.58 9.49
N LEU A 151 -11.54 -0.38 10.21
CA LEU A 151 -12.24 -1.53 9.64
C LEU A 151 -13.71 -1.46 10.03
N THR A 152 -14.59 -1.23 9.06
CA THR A 152 -16.01 -1.02 9.30
C THR A 152 -16.83 -2.15 8.68
N ARG A 153 -17.74 -2.75 9.45
CA ARG A 153 -18.71 -3.72 8.92
C ARG A 153 -19.65 -3.01 7.94
N ASP A 154 -19.70 -3.53 6.73
CA ASP A 154 -20.61 -3.12 5.67
C ASP A 154 -22.00 -3.76 5.87
N GLY A 155 -23.05 -3.02 5.55
CA GLY A 155 -24.44 -3.45 5.70
C GLY A 155 -25.10 -3.12 7.04
N GLN A 156 -26.42 -3.32 7.06
CA GLN A 156 -27.33 -3.02 8.16
C GLN A 156 -27.66 -4.25 9.02
N GLN A 157 -27.13 -5.43 8.69
CA GLN A 157 -27.41 -6.65 9.46
C GLN A 157 -26.51 -6.73 10.69
N GLY A 158 -27.14 -6.91 11.86
CA GLY A 158 -26.49 -7.14 13.14
C GLY A 158 -26.32 -8.63 13.44
N GLU A 159 -25.47 -8.95 14.41
CA GLU A 159 -25.30 -10.32 14.92
C GLU A 159 -26.29 -10.67 16.04
N ASP A 160 -27.05 -9.68 16.51
CA ASP A 160 -28.04 -9.84 17.57
C ASP A 160 -29.28 -10.59 17.04
N ILE A 161 -29.91 -11.39 17.91
CA ILE A 161 -31.04 -12.25 17.55
C ILE A 161 -32.33 -11.62 18.06
N LEU A 162 -33.35 -11.61 17.19
CA LEU A 162 -34.70 -11.15 17.50
C LEU A 162 -35.68 -12.31 17.44
N HIS A 163 -36.40 -12.53 18.54
CA HIS A 163 -37.52 -13.46 18.64
C HIS A 163 -38.85 -12.68 18.62
N LEU A 164 -39.57 -12.71 17.50
CA LEU A 164 -40.89 -12.10 17.35
C LEU A 164 -41.98 -13.13 17.65
N LYS A 165 -42.80 -12.88 18.68
CA LYS A 165 -43.97 -13.69 18.97
C LYS A 165 -45.23 -13.07 18.36
N SER A 166 -45.87 -13.79 17.44
CA SER A 166 -47.11 -13.37 16.79
C SER A 166 -48.08 -14.55 16.67
N MET A 167 -49.34 -14.35 17.11
CA MET A 167 -50.42 -15.35 17.05
C MET A 167 -50.02 -16.76 17.53
N GLY A 168 -49.26 -16.84 18.62
CA GLY A 168 -48.80 -18.11 19.19
C GLY A 168 -47.58 -18.74 18.51
N THR A 169 -47.10 -18.17 17.40
CA THR A 169 -45.88 -18.60 16.70
C THR A 169 -44.70 -17.69 17.06
N THR A 170 -43.50 -18.25 17.16
CA THR A 170 -42.26 -17.48 17.38
C THR A 170 -41.39 -17.53 16.12
N TYR A 171 -41.08 -16.36 15.58
CA TYR A 171 -40.17 -16.18 14.45
C TYR A 171 -38.82 -15.71 14.99
N THR A 172 -37.74 -16.29 14.49
CA THR A 172 -36.37 -15.93 14.91
C THR A 172 -35.59 -15.44 13.70
N GLY A 173 -34.91 -14.31 13.85
CA GLY A 173 -34.08 -13.74 12.80
C GLY A 173 -33.00 -12.83 13.35
N GLN A 174 -32.08 -12.42 12.47
CA GLN A 174 -31.09 -11.40 12.79
C GLN A 174 -31.74 -10.01 12.78
N MET A 175 -31.17 -9.12 13.58
CA MET A 175 -31.55 -7.72 13.61
C MET A 175 -31.13 -6.99 12.32
N THR A 176 -32.04 -6.17 11.78
CA THR A 176 -31.77 -5.25 10.65
C THR A 176 -31.58 -3.83 11.17
N ASP A 177 -30.92 -2.98 10.38
CA ASP A 177 -30.65 -1.57 10.70
C ASP A 177 -29.79 -1.39 11.95
N ALA A 178 -28.99 -2.39 12.29
CA ALA A 178 -28.08 -2.33 13.42
C ALA A 178 -26.91 -1.37 13.12
N PRO A 179 -26.46 -0.56 14.10
CA PRO A 179 -25.26 0.25 13.95
C PRO A 179 -24.05 -0.58 13.51
N SER A 180 -23.22 -0.01 12.65
CA SER A 180 -22.01 -0.66 12.16
C SER A 180 -21.05 -0.94 13.31
N LEU A 181 -20.44 -2.13 13.26
CA LEU A 181 -19.28 -2.47 14.08
C LEU A 181 -18.04 -1.86 13.42
N VAL A 182 -17.30 -1.05 14.16
CA VAL A 182 -16.12 -0.33 13.70
C VAL A 182 -14.93 -0.70 14.57
N PHE A 183 -13.81 -1.07 13.95
CA PHE A 183 -12.53 -1.23 14.62
C PHE A 183 -11.63 -0.07 14.22
N HIS A 184 -11.12 0.69 15.18
CA HIS A 184 -10.14 1.75 14.96
C HIS A 184 -8.87 1.45 15.75
N GLY A 185 -7.72 1.55 15.08
CA GLY A 185 -6.48 1.15 15.71
C GLY A 185 -5.24 1.53 14.92
N MET A 186 -4.12 0.92 15.30
CA MET A 186 -2.85 1.07 14.63
C MET A 186 -2.41 -0.26 14.04
N LEU A 187 -1.96 -0.23 12.80
CA LEU A 187 -1.30 -1.33 12.11
C LEU A 187 0.21 -1.05 12.04
N VAL A 188 1.01 -1.91 12.65
CA VAL A 188 2.47 -1.82 12.66
C VAL A 188 3.04 -3.17 12.26
N GLY A 189 3.68 -3.22 11.09
CA GLY A 189 4.09 -4.48 10.48
C GLY A 189 2.86 -5.35 10.16
N ASP A 190 2.85 -6.57 10.69
CA ASP A 190 1.77 -7.55 10.55
C ASP A 190 0.78 -7.55 11.72
N ARG A 191 0.98 -6.71 12.75
CA ARG A 191 0.15 -6.67 13.96
C ARG A 191 -0.69 -5.41 14.01
N MET A 192 -1.90 -5.55 14.55
CA MET A 192 -2.81 -4.43 14.81
C MET A 192 -3.40 -4.50 16.21
N ALA A 193 -3.69 -3.33 16.77
CA ALA A 193 -4.40 -3.22 18.04
C ALA A 193 -5.15 -1.89 18.11
N GLY A 194 -6.19 -1.85 18.93
CA GLY A 194 -6.97 -0.64 19.15
C GLY A 194 -8.27 -0.93 19.88
N GLU A 195 -9.28 -0.14 19.56
CA GLU A 195 -10.62 -0.28 20.13
C GLU A 195 -11.64 -0.58 19.04
N TYR A 196 -12.64 -1.37 19.39
CA TYR A 196 -13.83 -1.52 18.58
C TYR A 196 -14.99 -0.76 19.24
N LEU A 197 -15.88 -0.26 18.41
CA LEU A 197 -17.11 0.42 18.80
C LEU A 197 -18.25 -0.06 17.91
N GLN A 198 -19.36 -0.40 18.54
CA GLN A 198 -20.67 -0.45 17.92
C GLN A 198 -21.55 0.51 18.70
N ALA A 199 -21.87 1.65 18.09
CA ALA A 199 -22.59 2.72 18.76
C ALA A 199 -23.99 2.27 19.21
N ARG A 200 -24.57 3.02 20.17
CA ARG A 200 -25.98 2.90 20.51
C ARG A 200 -26.84 3.15 19.25
N GLY A 201 -27.93 2.41 19.10
CA GLY A 201 -28.85 2.64 18.00
C GLY A 201 -30.21 2.01 18.21
N LYS A 202 -30.97 1.96 17.13
CA LYS A 202 -32.24 1.24 17.07
C LYS A 202 -32.16 0.17 16.00
N SER A 203 -32.88 -0.92 16.19
CA SER A 203 -33.06 -1.93 15.16
C SER A 203 -34.54 -2.26 15.00
N SER A 204 -34.92 -2.49 13.75
CA SER A 204 -36.31 -2.75 13.33
C SER A 204 -37.31 -1.71 13.84
N GLY A 205 -36.87 -0.48 14.13
CA GLY A 205 -37.68 0.63 14.65
C GLY A 205 -38.14 0.52 16.11
N HIS A 206 -38.01 -0.66 16.74
CA HIS A 206 -38.62 -0.96 18.03
C HIS A 206 -37.62 -1.28 19.15
N CYS A 207 -36.45 -1.82 18.82
CA CYS A 207 -35.50 -2.30 19.81
C CYS A 207 -34.36 -1.29 20.00
N ASP A 208 -34.13 -0.86 21.24
CA ASP A 208 -32.97 -0.05 21.59
C ASP A 208 -31.74 -0.96 21.78
N LEU A 209 -30.70 -0.70 20.98
CA LEU A 209 -29.43 -1.39 21.02
C LEU A 209 -28.43 -0.61 21.88
N PRO A 210 -27.87 -1.21 22.95
CA PRO A 210 -26.85 -0.54 23.75
C PRO A 210 -25.53 -0.40 23.00
N GLU A 211 -24.72 0.57 23.42
CA GLU A 211 -23.34 0.71 22.94
C GLU A 211 -22.50 -0.51 23.36
N ARG A 212 -21.62 -0.95 22.46
CA ARG A 212 -20.60 -1.97 22.72
C ARG A 212 -19.24 -1.40 22.35
N LYS A 213 -18.28 -1.53 23.26
CA LYS A 213 -16.90 -1.16 22.99
C LYS A 213 -15.94 -2.01 23.79
N GLY A 214 -14.71 -2.07 23.33
CA GLY A 214 -13.64 -2.77 24.00
C GLY A 214 -12.37 -2.76 23.17
N LEU A 215 -11.34 -3.43 23.68
CA LEU A 215 -10.08 -3.56 22.98
C LEU A 215 -10.13 -4.71 21.98
N PHE A 216 -9.34 -4.58 20.92
CA PHE A 216 -9.03 -5.68 20.02
C PHE A 216 -7.53 -5.75 19.76
N GLU A 217 -7.09 -6.95 19.43
CA GLU A 217 -5.78 -7.21 18.84
C GLU A 217 -5.97 -8.00 17.55
N GLY A 218 -4.98 -7.98 16.67
CA GLY A 218 -5.08 -8.73 15.43
C GLY A 218 -3.76 -8.87 14.70
N THR A 219 -3.80 -9.68 13.66
CA THR A 219 -2.70 -9.91 12.74
C THR A 219 -3.18 -9.91 11.31
N VAL A 220 -2.32 -9.54 10.37
CA VAL A 220 -2.62 -9.58 8.94
C VAL A 220 -1.48 -10.19 8.15
N ASN A 221 -1.82 -11.14 7.29
CA ASN A 221 -0.95 -11.68 6.27
C ASN A 221 -1.41 -11.12 4.92
N ALA A 222 -0.78 -10.01 4.49
CA ALA A 222 -1.11 -9.33 3.26
C ALA A 222 -0.93 -10.22 2.02
N ALA A 223 0.11 -11.07 2.01
CA ALA A 223 0.40 -11.97 0.90
C ALA A 223 -0.64 -13.10 0.76
N ALA A 224 -1.11 -13.64 1.89
CA ALA A 224 -2.17 -14.65 1.91
C ALA A 224 -3.58 -14.06 1.80
N GLY A 225 -3.74 -12.74 1.90
CA GLY A 225 -5.05 -12.08 1.95
C GLY A 225 -5.86 -12.52 3.18
N GLN A 226 -5.20 -12.75 4.31
CA GLN A 226 -5.81 -13.24 5.55
C GLN A 226 -5.62 -12.23 6.67
N MET A 227 -6.68 -11.98 7.43
CA MET A 227 -6.66 -11.11 8.60
C MET A 227 -7.39 -11.80 9.75
N ARG A 228 -6.85 -11.66 10.95
CA ARG A 228 -7.41 -12.23 12.16
C ARG A 228 -7.56 -11.13 13.21
N ILE A 229 -8.77 -10.93 13.71
CA ILE A 229 -9.06 -9.99 14.79
C ILE A 229 -9.58 -10.76 15.99
N VAL A 230 -9.07 -10.45 17.17
CA VAL A 230 -9.47 -11.01 18.45
C VAL A 230 -10.01 -9.89 19.32
N TYR A 231 -11.25 -10.04 19.77
CA TYR A 231 -11.89 -9.08 20.66
C TYR A 231 -12.92 -9.77 21.55
N ASN A 232 -13.31 -9.12 22.64
CA ASN A 232 -14.38 -9.63 23.49
C ASN A 232 -15.72 -9.28 22.83
N ARG A 233 -16.36 -10.25 22.19
CA ARG A 233 -17.61 -10.02 21.47
C ARG A 233 -18.80 -10.02 22.43
N VAL A 234 -19.72 -9.08 22.25
CA VAL A 234 -20.99 -9.02 23.00
C VAL A 234 -22.16 -9.05 22.02
N THR A 235 -23.05 -10.04 22.20
CA THR A 235 -24.30 -10.19 21.44
C THR A 235 -25.49 -10.21 22.38
N PHE A 236 -26.64 -9.78 21.89
CA PHE A 236 -27.88 -9.74 22.66
C PHE A 236 -28.96 -10.57 22.00
N GLU A 237 -29.86 -11.09 22.82
CA GLU A 237 -31.13 -11.64 22.36
C GLU A 237 -32.25 -10.71 22.79
N TYR A 238 -33.19 -10.51 21.87
CA TYR A 238 -34.36 -9.66 22.07
C TYR A 238 -35.62 -10.47 21.85
N LYS A 239 -36.64 -10.14 22.63
CA LYS A 239 -38.01 -10.62 22.41
C LYS A 239 -38.89 -9.44 22.05
N MET A 240 -39.69 -9.62 20.99
CA MET A 240 -40.65 -8.64 20.53
C MET A 240 -42.06 -9.23 20.50
N GLU A 241 -43.03 -8.51 21.04
CA GLU A 241 -44.44 -8.94 21.12
C GLU A 241 -45.40 -7.75 21.06
N PHE A 242 -46.62 -7.98 20.59
CA PHE A 242 -47.65 -6.94 20.59
C PHE A 242 -48.09 -6.63 22.03
N ARG A 243 -48.24 -5.34 22.36
CA ARG A 243 -48.67 -4.91 23.70
C ARG A 243 -50.05 -5.46 24.09
N SER A 244 -50.93 -5.68 23.11
CA SER A 244 -52.22 -6.34 23.30
C SER A 244 -52.67 -6.99 22.00
N LEU A 245 -53.68 -7.88 22.07
CA LEU A 245 -54.25 -8.56 20.89
C LEU A 245 -54.80 -7.60 19.81
N PHE A 246 -55.12 -6.36 20.19
CA PHE A 246 -55.72 -5.36 19.31
C PHE A 246 -54.80 -4.16 19.03
N SER A 247 -53.58 -4.16 19.58
CA SER A 247 -52.62 -3.07 19.37
C SER A 247 -51.68 -3.40 18.22
N ALA A 248 -51.40 -2.40 17.37
CA ALA A 248 -50.31 -2.47 16.39
C ALA A 248 -48.94 -2.15 17.02
N GLU A 249 -48.90 -1.76 18.29
CA GLU A 249 -47.68 -1.37 18.98
C GLU A 249 -46.91 -2.59 19.50
N LEU A 250 -45.65 -2.69 19.09
CA LEU A 250 -44.71 -3.73 19.52
C LEU A 250 -43.89 -3.25 20.70
N ASP A 251 -43.75 -4.12 21.71
CA ASP A 251 -42.79 -3.94 22.79
C ASP A 251 -41.58 -4.83 22.53
N CYS A 252 -40.38 -4.25 22.65
CA CYS A 252 -39.12 -4.96 22.48
C CYS A 252 -38.32 -4.93 23.77
N ARG A 253 -37.92 -6.10 24.26
CA ARG A 253 -37.13 -6.25 25.48
C ARG A 253 -35.91 -7.12 25.21
N GLN A 254 -34.77 -6.69 25.74
CA GLN A 254 -33.57 -7.53 25.80
C GLN A 254 -33.83 -8.66 26.80
N THR A 255 -33.58 -9.90 26.38
CA THR A 255 -33.79 -11.10 27.21
C THR A 255 -32.50 -11.77 27.63
N ASP A 256 -31.45 -11.66 26.80
CA ASP A 256 -30.14 -12.23 27.11
C ASP A 256 -28.99 -11.31 26.66
N ARG A 257 -27.85 -11.47 27.32
CA ARG A 257 -26.58 -10.85 26.96
C ARG A 257 -25.50 -11.92 27.04
N LYS A 258 -24.92 -12.22 25.88
CA LYS A 258 -23.83 -13.19 25.75
C LYS A 258 -22.51 -12.48 25.51
N GLU A 259 -21.54 -12.78 26.35
CA GLU A 259 -20.15 -12.37 26.17
C GLU A 259 -19.33 -13.55 25.66
N THR A 260 -18.52 -13.31 24.64
CA THR A 260 -17.59 -14.30 24.07
C THR A 260 -16.18 -13.70 24.13
N PRO A 261 -15.46 -13.87 25.25
CA PRO A 261 -14.09 -13.39 25.39
C PRO A 261 -13.17 -14.05 24.36
N GLY A 262 -12.25 -13.28 23.80
CA GLY A 262 -11.29 -13.78 22.80
C GLY A 262 -11.95 -14.31 21.52
N TYR A 263 -13.13 -13.80 21.17
CA TYR A 263 -13.79 -14.15 19.91
C TYR A 263 -12.88 -13.82 18.73
N VAL A 264 -12.76 -14.78 17.81
CA VAL A 264 -11.88 -14.67 16.65
C VAL A 264 -12.71 -14.38 15.41
N LEU A 265 -12.49 -13.22 14.82
CA LEU A 265 -13.01 -12.83 13.53
C LEU A 265 -11.93 -13.07 12.47
N GLU A 266 -12.08 -14.16 11.73
CA GLU A 266 -11.23 -14.47 10.57
C GLU A 266 -11.81 -13.78 9.34
N LEU A 267 -11.00 -12.96 8.66
CA LEU A 267 -11.37 -12.29 7.42
C LEU A 267 -10.47 -12.72 6.27
N LYS A 268 -11.09 -12.94 5.12
CA LYS A 268 -10.41 -13.20 3.86
C LYS A 268 -10.65 -12.05 2.91
N ARG A 269 -9.63 -11.66 2.16
CA ARG A 269 -9.79 -10.62 1.15
C ARG A 269 -10.68 -11.14 0.02
N GLY A 270 -11.61 -10.29 -0.44
CA GLY A 270 -12.37 -10.59 -1.66
C GLY A 270 -11.43 -10.72 -2.88
N PRO A 271 -11.86 -11.38 -3.96
CA PRO A 271 -11.07 -11.47 -5.19
C PRO A 271 -10.69 -10.07 -5.66
N GLN A 272 -9.38 -9.83 -5.87
CA GLN A 272 -8.92 -8.58 -6.45
C GLN A 272 -9.40 -8.51 -7.90
N THR A 273 -10.23 -7.54 -8.24
CA THR A 273 -10.39 -7.15 -9.64
C THR A 273 -9.03 -6.62 -10.10
N PRO A 274 -8.44 -7.14 -11.19
CA PRO A 274 -7.15 -6.66 -11.67
C PRO A 274 -7.21 -5.14 -11.87
N SER A 275 -6.29 -4.41 -11.24
CA SER A 275 -6.06 -3.00 -11.51
C SER A 275 -5.79 -2.82 -13.00
N GLN A 276 -6.38 -1.81 -13.62
CA GLN A 276 -6.15 -1.52 -15.04
C GLN A 276 -4.69 -1.14 -15.38
N SER A 277 -3.79 -1.07 -14.39
CA SER A 277 -2.34 -0.91 -14.59
C SER A 277 -1.65 -2.15 -15.16
N ASP A 278 -2.24 -3.33 -15.06
CA ASP A 278 -1.62 -4.58 -15.53
C ASP A 278 -1.91 -4.90 -17.02
N LYS A 279 -2.55 -3.97 -17.75
CA LYS A 279 -2.81 -4.09 -19.20
C LYS A 279 -1.82 -3.32 -20.08
N GLN A 280 -0.79 -2.75 -19.50
CA GLN A 280 0.28 -2.05 -20.23
C GLN A 280 1.64 -2.60 -19.82
N ASN A 281 1.90 -3.85 -20.20
CA ASN A 281 3.24 -4.37 -20.46
C ASN A 281 3.16 -5.36 -21.62
#